data_AF-A0A4P6FMX1-F1
#
_entry.id   AF-A0A4P6FMX1-F1
#
_cell.length_a   1.000
_cell.length_b   1.000
_cell.length_c   1.000
_cell.angle_alpha   90.00
_cell.angle_beta   90.00
_cell.angle_gamma   90.00
#
_symmetry.space_group_name_H-M   'P 1'
#
loop_
_entity.id
_entity.type
_entity.pdbx_description
1 polymer ?
#
loop_
_entity_poly.entity_id
_entity_poly.type
_entity_poly.pdbx_seq_one_letter_code
_entity_poly.pdbx_strand_id
1 'polypeptide(L)' 'MAALYLGVSQTAFREKVKARRYPQPVREGGRLLWARRQLEAFVDAQFNLAQPSSDNDSGDKTWDDL' A
#
# COMPACT_ATOMS: atom_id res chain seq x y z
N MET A 1 -2.30 -4.44 -15.28
CA MET A 1 -2.21 -3.16 -14.55
C MET A 1 -1.98 -3.38 -13.05
N ALA A 2 -2.87 -4.04 -12.29
CA ALA A 2 -2.67 -4.26 -10.84
C ALA A 2 -1.40 -5.06 -10.44
N ALA A 3 -1.04 -6.11 -11.20
CA ALA A 3 0.19 -6.87 -10.93
C ALA A 3 1.47 -6.02 -11.12
N LEU A 4 1.48 -5.15 -12.14
CA LEU A 4 2.59 -4.22 -12.40
C LEU A 4 2.69 -3.17 -11.29
N TYR A 5 1.56 -2.69 -10.78
CA TYR A 5 1.52 -1.73 -9.68
C TYR A 5 2.18 -2.29 -8.40
N LEU A 6 2.05 -3.59 -8.16
CA LEU A 6 2.68 -4.28 -7.04
C LEU A 6 4.08 -4.85 -7.37
N GLY A 7 4.60 -4.62 -8.59
CA GLY A 7 5.90 -5.15 -9.02
C GLY A 7 5.99 -6.67 -9.09
N VAL A 8 4.86 -7.38 -9.24
CA VAL A 8 4.81 -8.85 -9.29
C VAL A 8 4.35 -9.37 -10.65
N SER A 9 4.75 -10.60 -10.97
CA SER A 9 4.26 -11.29 -12.16
C SER A 9 2.74 -11.53 -12.07
N GLN A 10 2.05 -11.56 -13.21
CA GLN A 10 0.60 -11.80 -13.24
C GLN A 10 0.21 -13.14 -12.60
N THR A 11 1.04 -14.17 -12.76
CA THR A 11 0.80 -15.51 -12.20
C THR A 11 0.87 -15.46 -10.68
N ALA A 12 1.92 -14.88 -10.11
CA ALA A 12 2.07 -14.72 -8.66
C ALA A 12 0.97 -13.85 -8.06
N PHE A 13 0.56 -12.79 -8.77
CA PHE A 13 -0.56 -11.95 -8.36
C PHE A 13 -1.87 -12.77 -8.27
N ARG A 14 -2.18 -13.59 -9.28
CA ARG A 14 -3.39 -14.43 -9.27
C ARG A 14 -3.36 -15.49 -8.18
N GLU A 15 -2.21 -16.11 -7.93
CA GLU A 15 -2.04 -17.07 -6.83
C GLU A 15 -2.27 -16.43 -5.47
N LYS A 16 -1.71 -15.23 -5.23
CA LYS A 16 -1.89 -14.52 -3.96
C LYS A 16 -3.33 -14.01 -3.76
N VAL A 17 -4.01 -13.62 -4.84
CA VAL A 17 -5.46 -13.31 -4.80
C VAL A 17 -6.27 -14.56 -4.47
N LYS A 18 -5.97 -15.71 -5.11
CA LYS A 18 -6.62 -17.00 -4.81
C LYS A 18 -6.37 -17.45 -3.37
N ALA A 19 -5.16 -17.23 -2.86
CA ALA A 19 -4.77 -17.48 -1.49
C ALA A 19 -5.33 -16.46 -0.47
N ARG A 20 -6.19 -15.52 -0.92
CA ARG A 20 -6.78 -14.45 -0.10
C ARG A 20 -5.76 -13.57 0.64
N ARG A 21 -4.51 -13.54 0.18
CA ARG A 21 -3.48 -12.62 0.72
C ARG A 21 -3.58 -11.23 0.12
N TYR A 22 -4.12 -11.12 -1.09
CA TYR A 22 -4.26 -9.87 -1.82
C TYR A 22 -5.71 -9.37 -1.86
N PRO A 23 -5.92 -8.06 -2.06
CA PRO A 23 -7.25 -7.48 -2.15
C PRO A 23 -8.07 -8.17 -3.24
N GLN A 24 -9.29 -8.57 -2.87
CA GLN A 24 -10.17 -9.26 -3.79
C GLN A 24 -10.67 -8.30 -4.88
N PRO A 25 -10.65 -8.73 -6.15
CA PRO A 25 -11.19 -7.95 -7.25
C PRO A 25 -12.70 -7.76 -7.09
N VAL A 26 -13.16 -6.59 -7.53
CA VAL A 26 -14.57 -6.35 -7.79
C VAL A 26 -14.88 -6.93 -9.17
N ARG A 27 -15.92 -7.75 -9.25
CA ARG A 27 -16.37 -8.34 -10.51
C ARG A 27 -17.41 -7.41 -11.13
N GLU A 28 -17.03 -6.75 -12.22
CA GLU A 28 -17.96 -5.94 -13.02
C GLU A 28 -18.16 -6.67 -14.37
N GLY A 29 -19.31 -7.34 -14.49
CA GLY A 29 -19.63 -8.22 -15.62
C GLY A 29 -18.60 -9.34 -15.82
N GLY A 30 -17.96 -9.36 -16.99
CA GLY A 30 -16.93 -10.34 -17.37
C GLY A 30 -15.50 -10.00 -16.93
N ARG A 31 -15.27 -8.82 -16.33
CA ARG A 31 -13.92 -8.34 -15.98
C ARG A 31 -13.74 -8.29 -14.47
N LEU A 32 -12.53 -8.61 -14.04
CA LEU A 32 -12.06 -8.47 -12.67
C LEU A 32 -11.34 -7.14 -12.58
N LEU A 33 -11.89 -6.21 -11.81
CA LEU A 33 -11.37 -4.87 -11.63
C LEU A 33 -10.85 -4.70 -10.20
N TRP A 34 -9.78 -3.92 -10.06
CA TRP A 34 -9.26 -3.52 -8.77
C TRP A 34 -9.41 -2.01 -8.65
N ALA A 35 -10.05 -1.56 -7.59
CA ALA A 35 -10.07 -0.16 -7.26
C ALA A 35 -8.65 0.28 -6.86
N ARG A 36 -8.16 1.37 -7.44
CA ARG A 36 -6.81 1.89 -7.16
C ARG A 36 -6.60 2.14 -5.66
N ARG A 37 -7.59 2.75 -4.98
CA ARG A 37 -7.58 2.97 -3.53
C ARG A 37 -7.37 1.69 -2.71
N GLN A 38 -7.90 0.56 -3.18
CA GLN A 38 -7.77 -0.72 -2.50
C GLN A 38 -6.35 -1.29 -2.63
N LEU A 39 -5.71 -1.04 -3.78
CA LEU A 39 -4.31 -1.40 -3.99
C LEU A 39 -3.38 -0.49 -3.19
N GLU A 40 -3.65 0.81 -3.15
CA GLU A 40 -2.89 1.79 -2.33
C GLU A 40 -2.94 1.41 -0.84
N ALA A 41 -4.13 1.21 -0.27
CA ALA A 41 -4.27 0.81 1.13
C ALA A 41 -3.57 -0.53 1.45
N PHE A 42 -3.55 -1.47 0.51
CA PHE A 42 -2.83 -2.73 0.68
C PHE A 42 -1.30 -2.52 0.67
N VAL A 43 -0.78 -1.68 -0.23
CA VAL A 43 0.64 -1.32 -0.28
C VAL A 43 1.05 -0.59 0.99
N ASP A 44 0.25 0.36 1.45
CA ASP A 44 0.51 1.11 2.69
C ASP A 44 0.62 0.18 3.90
N ALA A 45 -0.31 -0.80 4.01
CA ALA A 45 -0.28 -1.80 5.07
C ALA A 45 0.88 -2.81 4.94
N GLN A 46 1.21 -3.24 3.71
CA GLN A 46 2.25 -4.23 3.44
C GLN A 46 3.66 -3.69 3.65
N PHE A 47 3.88 -2.43 3.27
CA PHE A 47 5.18 -1.75 3.36
C PHE A 47 5.30 -0.84 4.58
N ASN A 48 4.25 -0.77 5.41
CA ASN A 48 4.20 0.09 6.59
C ASN A 48 4.58 1.55 6.24
N LEU A 49 4.17 2.00 5.04
CA LEU A 49 4.42 3.35 4.53
C LEU A 49 3.54 4.41 5.20
N ALA A 50 2.61 3.98 6.06
CA ALA A 50 2.17 4.79 7.17
C ALA A 50 3.41 5.08 8.03
N GLN A 51 4.15 6.11 7.64
CA GLN A 51 5.20 6.68 8.46
C GLN A 51 4.60 6.79 9.87
N PRO A 52 5.27 6.28 10.92
CA PRO A 52 5.04 6.91 12.19
C PRO A 52 5.38 8.37 11.91
N SER A 53 4.38 9.24 11.92
CA SER A 53 4.56 10.61 12.34
C SER A 53 5.12 10.49 13.75
N SER A 54 6.42 10.23 13.85
CA SER A 54 7.18 10.54 15.03
C SER A 54 7.08 12.05 15.08
N ASP A 55 6.09 12.50 15.85
CA ASP A 55 6.11 13.70 16.66
C ASP A 55 7.45 13.75 17.40
N ASN A 56 8.51 14.04 16.68
CA ASN A 56 9.75 14.51 17.24
C ASN A 56 9.81 16.00 16.96
N ASP A 57 8.78 16.71 17.42
CA ASP A 57 8.87 18.08 17.90
C ASP A 57 9.79 18.09 19.15
N SER A 58 11.02 17.64 18.96
CA SER A 58 12.10 17.91 19.89
C SER A 58 12.50 19.34 19.61
N GLY A 59 11.94 20.25 20.40
CA GLY A 59 12.17 21.67 20.32
C GLY A 59 13.67 21.98 20.18
N ASP A 60 14.05 22.35 18.96
CA ASP A 60 15.32 22.98 18.69
C ASP A 60 15.25 24.42 19.24
N LYS A 61 15.58 24.54 20.53
CA LYS A 61 15.87 25.82 21.21
C LYS A 61 17.37 25.94 21.45
N THR A 62 18.20 25.50 20.52
CA THR A 62 19.67 25.47 20.72
C THR A 62 20.37 26.77 20.30
N TRP A 63 19.62 27.77 19.81
CA TRP A 63 20.19 29.01 19.26
C TRP A 63 19.95 30.27 20.12
N ASP A 64 19.34 30.15 21.30
CA ASP A 64 18.85 31.32 22.07
C ASP A 64 19.75 31.74 23.27
N ASP A 65 20.92 31.12 23.48
CA ASP A 65 21.83 31.50 24.57
C ASP A 65 23.16 32.08 24.04
N LEU A 66 23.06 33.30 23.49
CA LEU A 66 24.16 34.21 23.10
C LEU A 66 24.79 34.89 24.33
#